data_AF-A0A4U5P142-F1
#
_entry.id   AF-A0A4U5P142-F1
#
_cell.length_a   1.000
_cell.length_b   1.000
_cell.length_c   1.000
_cell.angle_alpha   90.00
_cell.angle_beta   90.00
_cell.angle_gamma   90.00
#
_symmetry.space_group_name_H-M   'P 1'
#
loop_
_entity.id
_entity.type
_entity.pdbx_description
1 polymer ?
#
loop_
_entity_poly.entity_id
_entity_poly.type
_entity_poly.pdbx_seq_one_letter_code
_entity_poly.pdbx_strand_id
1 'polypeptide(L)'
;MTTVHDDLRKAFVRPPFAPIFRPTEEEFRDPIAYVASIRPSAEKYGVIKIIPPESFKPPFAIDLDSFEFMPRDQRLNEIDATAKARMVFAQRHSRFWEMQGTPFVLPTIDKRHLDIFALYKAVDILGDVEAVTKEKKWGQVAKLMGYAMSHGNALKNVYMKWVEPYLRISHKIKCPVTGRSIVHAFSKNIAFSRDERIEILTMLRQGLKPTKIWNRRNDRP
;
A
#
# COMPACT_ATOMS: atom_id res chain seq x y z
N MET A 1 -5.29 -2.27 -26.82
CA MET A 1 -3.94 -2.16 -26.23
C MET A 1 -4.15 -1.68 -24.80
N THR A 2 -4.00 -2.55 -23.81
CA THR A 2 -4.19 -2.19 -22.39
C THR A 2 -3.07 -1.25 -21.96
N THR A 3 -3.45 -0.11 -21.40
CA THR A 3 -2.51 0.81 -20.74
C THR A 3 -2.18 0.26 -19.35
N VAL A 4 -1.11 0.73 -18.69
CA VAL A 4 -0.83 0.42 -17.26
C VAL A 4 -2.04 0.72 -16.35
N HIS A 5 -2.95 1.61 -16.79
CA HIS A 5 -4.19 1.90 -16.10
C HIS A 5 -5.24 0.78 -16.21
N ASP A 6 -5.26 0.04 -17.33
CA ASP A 6 -6.22 -1.05 -17.58
C ASP A 6 -5.74 -2.39 -17.03
N ASP A 7 -4.43 -2.66 -17.05
CA ASP A 7 -3.85 -3.92 -16.56
C ASP A 7 -4.06 -4.15 -15.04
N LEU A 8 -4.41 -3.10 -14.29
CA LEU A 8 -4.67 -3.18 -12.84
C LEU A 8 -6.12 -3.54 -12.50
N ARG A 9 -7.06 -3.43 -13.45
CA ARG A 9 -8.46 -3.79 -13.23
C ARG A 9 -8.74 -5.15 -13.84
N LYS A 10 -8.37 -6.22 -13.13
CA LYS A 10 -8.87 -7.56 -13.45
C LYS A 10 -10.40 -7.53 -13.45
N ALA A 11 -11.02 -8.14 -14.47
CA ALA A 11 -12.47 -8.32 -14.49
C ALA A 11 -12.93 -9.00 -13.20
N PHE A 12 -13.99 -8.49 -12.57
CA PHE A 12 -14.49 -9.03 -11.32
C PHE A 12 -15.01 -10.46 -11.54
N VAL A 13 -14.35 -11.42 -10.91
CA VAL A 13 -14.84 -12.80 -10.82
C VAL A 13 -15.39 -12.99 -9.42
N ARG A 14 -16.67 -13.37 -9.32
CA ARG A 14 -17.33 -13.59 -8.04
C ARG A 14 -16.64 -14.75 -7.31
N PRO A 15 -16.16 -14.56 -6.06
CA PRO A 15 -15.64 -15.65 -5.25
C PRO A 15 -16.71 -16.69 -4.89
N PRO A 16 -16.34 -17.93 -4.53
CA PRO A 16 -17.29 -18.90 -4.00
C PRO A 16 -17.93 -18.40 -2.71
N PHE A 17 -19.16 -18.85 -2.43
CA PHE A 17 -19.85 -18.50 -1.20
C PHE A 17 -19.19 -19.13 0.03
N ALA A 18 -19.26 -18.42 1.15
CA ALA A 18 -18.88 -18.96 2.45
C ALA A 18 -19.85 -20.08 2.89
N PRO A 19 -19.38 -21.09 3.63
CA PRO A 19 -20.25 -22.12 4.18
C PRO A 19 -21.33 -21.56 5.09
N ILE A 20 -22.49 -22.23 5.09
CA ILE A 20 -23.65 -21.85 5.89
C ILE A 20 -23.92 -22.92 6.94
N PHE A 21 -23.98 -22.51 8.20
CA PHE A 21 -24.30 -23.35 9.35
C PHE A 21 -25.67 -22.97 9.92
N ARG A 22 -26.45 -23.97 10.33
CA ARG A 22 -27.81 -23.84 10.88
C ARG A 22 -27.86 -24.61 12.20
N PRO A 23 -27.51 -23.99 13.34
CA PRO A 23 -27.59 -24.64 14.64
C PRO A 23 -29.03 -25.03 14.97
N THR A 24 -29.18 -26.11 15.74
CA THR A 24 -30.45 -26.39 16.42
C THR A 24 -30.65 -25.42 17.59
N GLU A 25 -31.83 -25.45 18.22
CA GLU A 25 -32.13 -24.60 19.38
C GLU A 25 -31.17 -24.87 20.55
N GLU A 26 -30.83 -26.14 20.76
CA GLU A 26 -29.94 -26.59 21.82
C GLU A 26 -28.51 -26.10 21.56
N GLU A 27 -28.04 -26.23 20.32
CA GLU A 27 -26.73 -25.77 19.90
C GLU A 27 -26.62 -24.24 19.94
N PHE A 28 -27.69 -23.53 19.61
CA PHE A 28 -27.72 -22.07 19.60
C PHE A 28 -27.72 -21.46 21.01
N ARG A 29 -28.06 -22.23 22.04
CA ARG A 29 -28.07 -21.77 23.44
C ARG A 29 -26.69 -21.36 23.96
N ASP A 30 -25.62 -22.01 23.49
CA ASP A 30 -24.24 -21.61 23.78
C ASP A 30 -23.48 -21.32 22.47
N PRO A 31 -23.48 -20.05 22.02
CA PRO A 31 -22.82 -19.65 20.78
C PRO A 31 -21.30 -19.93 20.77
N ILE A 32 -20.63 -19.87 21.93
CA ILE A 32 -19.18 -20.06 22.02
C ILE A 32 -18.85 -21.54 21.81
N ALA A 33 -19.60 -22.43 22.48
CA ALA A 33 -19.48 -23.86 22.29
C ALA A 33 -19.80 -24.28 20.85
N TYR A 34 -20.85 -23.70 20.24
CA TYR A 34 -21.20 -23.97 18.84
C TYR A 34 -20.10 -23.52 17.87
N VAL A 35 -19.53 -22.33 18.04
CA VAL A 35 -18.41 -21.87 17.21
C VAL A 35 -17.20 -22.79 17.36
N ALA A 36 -16.92 -23.29 18.57
CA ALA A 36 -15.86 -24.26 18.80
C ALA A 36 -16.12 -25.60 18.09
N SER A 37 -17.37 -26.07 18.05
CA SER A 37 -17.72 -27.34 17.39
C SER A 37 -17.56 -27.28 15.87
N ILE A 38 -17.92 -26.17 15.24
CA ILE A 38 -17.81 -26.00 13.78
C ILE A 38 -16.41 -25.58 13.32
N ARG A 39 -15.55 -25.08 14.23
CA ARG A 39 -14.20 -24.56 13.94
C ARG A 39 -13.37 -25.48 13.02
N PRO A 40 -13.25 -26.80 13.25
CA PRO A 40 -12.41 -27.66 12.40
C PRO A 40 -12.82 -27.65 10.92
N SER A 41 -14.11 -27.46 10.64
CA SER A 41 -14.64 -27.37 9.27
C SER A 41 -14.63 -25.95 8.69
N ALA A 42 -14.76 -24.94 9.56
CA ALA A 42 -14.93 -23.53 9.23
C ALA A 42 -13.60 -22.76 9.06
N GLU A 43 -12.56 -23.11 9.82
CA GLU A 43 -11.32 -22.34 9.93
C GLU A 43 -10.62 -22.12 8.57
N LYS A 44 -10.67 -23.12 7.69
CA LYS A 44 -10.09 -23.03 6.34
C LYS A 44 -10.71 -21.95 5.43
N TYR A 45 -11.92 -21.48 5.72
CA TYR A 45 -12.62 -20.47 4.91
C TYR A 45 -12.39 -19.03 5.41
N GLY A 46 -11.96 -18.85 6.67
CA GLY A 46 -11.77 -17.54 7.30
C GLY A 46 -13.07 -16.79 7.64
N VAL A 47 -14.17 -17.04 6.93
CA VAL A 47 -15.50 -16.50 7.20
C VAL A 47 -16.57 -17.56 6.95
N ILE A 48 -17.62 -17.54 7.78
CA ILE A 48 -18.79 -18.41 7.68
C ILE A 48 -20.06 -17.60 7.89
N LYS A 49 -21.21 -18.13 7.47
CA LYS A 49 -22.52 -17.57 7.75
C LYS A 49 -23.28 -18.52 8.69
N ILE A 50 -23.76 -18.00 9.81
CA ILE A 50 -24.66 -18.72 10.72
C ILE A 50 -26.07 -18.16 10.52
N ILE A 51 -27.03 -19.05 10.26
CA ILE A 51 -28.44 -18.71 10.22
C ILE A 51 -29.03 -19.21 11.55
N PRO A 52 -29.53 -18.33 12.43
CA PRO A 52 -30.07 -18.75 13.72
C PRO A 52 -31.37 -19.57 13.53
N PRO A 53 -31.81 -20.29 14.57
CA PRO A 53 -33.11 -20.97 14.58
C PRO A 53 -34.28 -20.01 14.29
N GLU A 54 -35.37 -20.52 13.72
CA GLU A 54 -36.54 -19.69 13.35
C GLU A 54 -37.27 -19.07 14.55
N SER A 55 -37.12 -19.66 15.73
CA SER A 55 -37.60 -19.17 17.03
C SER A 55 -36.89 -17.86 17.44
N PHE A 56 -35.64 -17.66 17.01
CA PHE A 56 -34.81 -16.54 17.44
C PHE A 56 -35.12 -15.30 16.60
N LYS A 57 -36.09 -14.52 17.08
CA LYS A 57 -36.54 -13.26 16.46
C LYS A 57 -36.49 -12.12 17.49
N PRO A 58 -35.30 -11.61 17.83
CA PRO A 58 -35.19 -10.50 18.76
C PRO A 58 -35.89 -9.25 18.20
N PRO A 59 -36.61 -8.48 19.02
CA PRO A 59 -37.19 -7.22 18.58
C PRO A 59 -36.09 -6.22 18.24
N PHE A 60 -36.33 -5.39 17.24
CA PHE A 60 -35.41 -4.29 16.91
C PHE A 60 -35.61 -3.17 17.93
N ALA A 61 -34.56 -2.85 18.69
CA ALA A 61 -34.66 -1.94 19.84
C ALA A 61 -34.53 -0.45 19.48
N ILE A 62 -34.22 -0.12 18.22
CA ILE A 62 -34.02 1.26 17.76
C ILE A 62 -35.32 1.75 17.13
N ASP A 63 -35.81 2.88 17.62
CA ASP A 63 -36.90 3.60 17.00
C ASP A 63 -36.41 4.32 15.74
N LEU A 64 -37.02 4.00 14.60
CA LEU A 64 -36.60 4.51 13.30
C LEU A 64 -36.99 5.98 13.09
N ASP A 65 -38.03 6.45 13.79
CA ASP A 65 -38.55 7.81 13.61
C ASP A 65 -37.71 8.85 14.33
N SER A 66 -36.95 8.44 15.36
CA SER A 66 -36.09 9.32 16.16
C SER A 66 -34.59 9.09 15.95
N PHE A 67 -34.20 8.08 15.16
CA PHE A 67 -32.79 7.75 14.96
C PHE A 67 -32.11 8.64 13.92
N GLU A 68 -31.26 9.56 14.38
CA GLU A 68 -30.38 10.35 13.54
C GLU A 68 -28.92 9.90 13.66
N PHE A 69 -28.22 9.85 12.53
CA PHE A 69 -26.78 9.65 12.51
C PHE A 69 -26.15 10.49 11.39
N MET A 70 -24.92 10.95 11.61
CA MET A 70 -24.15 11.63 10.57
C MET A 70 -23.60 10.58 9.59
N PRO A 71 -24.03 10.56 8.32
CA PRO A 71 -23.47 9.65 7.33
C PRO A 71 -22.03 10.01 6.98
N ARG A 72 -21.31 9.07 6.39
CA ARG A 72 -19.96 9.29 5.85
C ARG A 72 -19.98 9.17 4.34
N ASP A 73 -19.50 10.20 3.66
CA ASP A 73 -19.28 10.16 2.21
C ASP A 73 -18.08 9.29 1.87
N GLN A 74 -18.29 8.27 1.03
CA GLN A 74 -17.24 7.38 0.57
C GLN A 74 -17.11 7.45 -0.96
N ARG A 75 -16.06 8.12 -1.44
CA ARG A 75 -15.80 8.31 -2.87
C ARG A 75 -15.10 7.08 -3.45
N LEU A 76 -15.79 6.29 -4.28
CA LEU A 76 -15.31 4.99 -4.80
C LEU A 76 -13.95 5.05 -5.52
N ASN A 77 -13.70 6.14 -6.26
CA ASN A 77 -12.42 6.42 -6.92
C ASN A 77 -11.25 6.60 -5.93
N GLU A 78 -11.51 7.03 -4.70
CA GLU A 78 -10.53 7.23 -3.63
C GLU A 78 -10.33 5.97 -2.77
N ILE A 79 -11.23 4.99 -2.87
CA ILE A 79 -11.17 3.72 -2.13
C ILE A 79 -10.34 2.66 -2.85
N ASP A 80 -10.20 2.75 -4.18
CA ASP A 80 -9.40 1.81 -4.97
C ASP A 80 -8.02 1.65 -4.31
N ALA A 81 -7.69 0.42 -3.91
CA ALA A 81 -6.42 0.11 -3.26
C ALA A 81 -5.23 0.59 -4.11
N THR A 82 -5.41 0.65 -5.42
CA THR A 82 -4.46 1.20 -6.38
C THR A 82 -4.32 2.72 -6.26
N ALA A 83 -5.42 3.45 -6.17
CA ALA A 83 -5.41 4.91 -5.97
C ALA A 83 -4.81 5.28 -4.61
N LYS A 84 -5.15 4.53 -3.56
CA LYS A 84 -4.55 4.69 -2.24
C LYS A 84 -3.06 4.38 -2.25
N ALA A 85 -2.63 3.32 -2.93
CA ALA A 85 -1.21 3.00 -3.10
C ALA A 85 -0.45 4.10 -3.86
N ARG A 86 -1.03 4.63 -4.94
CA ARG A 86 -0.51 5.80 -5.69
C ARG A 86 -0.30 7.00 -4.79
N MET A 87 -1.34 7.39 -4.03
CA MET A 87 -1.28 8.55 -3.14
C MET A 87 -0.25 8.37 -2.03
N VAL A 88 -0.22 7.19 -1.39
CA VAL A 88 0.76 6.87 -0.34
C VAL A 88 2.19 6.88 -0.90
N PHE A 89 2.40 6.38 -2.12
CA PHE A 89 3.70 6.42 -2.78
C PHE A 89 4.13 7.86 -3.05
N ALA A 90 3.26 8.68 -3.67
CA ALA A 90 3.57 10.07 -4.00
C ALA A 90 3.90 10.90 -2.75
N GLN A 91 3.17 10.72 -1.65
CA GLN A 91 3.45 11.38 -0.37
C GLN A 91 4.82 10.99 0.20
N ARG A 92 5.13 9.68 0.23
CA ARG A 92 6.42 9.19 0.75
C ARG A 92 7.59 9.62 -0.12
N HIS A 93 7.41 9.61 -1.42
CA HIS A 93 8.41 10.02 -2.41
C HIS A 93 8.70 11.53 -2.31
N SER A 94 7.66 12.37 -2.27
CA SER A 94 7.82 13.82 -2.09
C SER A 94 8.54 14.14 -0.78
N ARG A 95 8.12 13.49 0.32
CA ARG A 95 8.77 13.64 1.63
C ARG A 95 10.23 13.22 1.62
N PHE A 96 10.57 12.14 0.90
CA PHE A 96 11.95 11.69 0.76
C PHE A 96 12.82 12.79 0.16
N TRP A 97 12.37 13.43 -0.91
CA TRP A 97 13.12 14.47 -1.60
C TRP A 97 13.20 15.79 -0.82
N GLU A 98 12.11 16.20 -0.15
CA GLU A 98 12.15 17.30 0.84
C GLU A 98 13.26 17.07 1.87
N MET A 99 13.36 15.85 2.39
CA MET A 99 14.38 15.47 3.37
C MET A 99 15.81 15.47 2.81
N GLN A 100 15.98 15.17 1.51
CA GLN A 100 17.28 15.28 0.85
C GLN A 100 17.69 16.75 0.58
N GLY A 101 16.78 17.71 0.78
CA GLY A 101 17.00 19.14 0.54
C GLY A 101 16.75 19.56 -0.90
N THR A 102 16.13 18.71 -1.72
CA THR A 102 15.72 19.04 -3.09
C THR A 102 14.22 18.85 -3.21
N PRO A 103 13.40 19.92 -3.30
CA PRO A 103 11.96 19.74 -3.45
C PRO A 103 11.68 18.98 -4.74
N PHE A 104 10.89 17.92 -4.63
CA PHE A 104 10.52 17.12 -5.78
C PHE A 104 9.49 17.87 -6.63
N VAL A 105 9.83 18.09 -7.90
CA VAL A 105 8.93 18.67 -8.90
C VAL A 105 8.57 17.59 -9.91
N LEU A 106 7.27 17.40 -10.15
CA LEU A 106 6.75 16.42 -11.10
C LEU A 106 7.35 16.67 -12.50
N PRO A 107 8.18 15.75 -13.03
CA PRO A 107 8.73 15.87 -14.37
C PRO A 107 7.61 15.87 -15.41
N THR A 108 7.80 16.65 -16.46
CA THR A 108 6.87 16.70 -17.59
C THR A 108 7.54 16.07 -18.80
N ILE A 109 6.85 15.12 -19.45
CA ILE A 109 7.29 14.51 -20.72
C ILE A 109 6.13 14.70 -21.70
N ASP A 110 6.42 15.20 -22.90
CA ASP A 110 5.41 15.44 -23.93
C ASP A 110 4.22 16.28 -23.41
N LYS A 111 4.53 17.38 -22.70
CA LYS A 111 3.58 18.31 -22.07
C LYS A 111 2.60 17.66 -21.06
N ARG A 112 2.87 16.43 -20.62
CA ARG A 112 2.10 15.69 -19.61
C ARG A 112 2.93 15.46 -18.36
N HIS A 113 2.32 15.65 -17.19
CA HIS A 113 2.96 15.29 -15.92
C HIS A 113 3.15 13.78 -15.85
N LEU A 114 4.35 13.37 -15.47
CA LEU A 114 4.70 11.96 -15.39
C LEU A 114 4.14 11.33 -14.11
N ASP A 115 3.32 10.30 -14.23
CA ASP A 115 2.95 9.45 -13.10
C ASP A 115 4.14 8.55 -12.72
N ILE A 116 4.81 8.92 -11.64
CA ILE A 116 5.98 8.23 -11.09
C ILE A 116 5.61 6.85 -10.55
N PHE A 117 4.41 6.71 -9.98
CA PHE A 117 3.97 5.41 -9.46
C PHE A 117 3.70 4.45 -10.61
N ALA A 118 3.07 4.93 -11.68
CA ALA A 118 2.89 4.15 -12.90
C ALA A 118 4.25 3.79 -13.54
N LEU A 119 5.22 4.71 -13.54
CA LEU A 119 6.58 4.43 -14.01
C LEU A 119 7.27 3.34 -13.17
N TYR A 120 7.21 3.44 -11.84
CA TYR A 120 7.72 2.42 -10.92
C TYR A 120 7.07 1.06 -11.21
N LYS A 121 5.74 1.02 -11.33
CA LYS A 121 5.01 -0.21 -11.61
C LYS A 121 5.27 -0.81 -12.98
N ALA A 122 5.45 0.02 -14.01
CA ALA A 122 5.80 -0.45 -15.34
C ALA A 122 7.19 -1.13 -15.36
N VAL A 123 8.15 -0.62 -14.58
CA VAL A 123 9.46 -1.26 -14.41
C VAL A 123 9.36 -2.55 -13.60
N ASP A 124 8.60 -2.55 -12.50
CA ASP A 124 8.31 -3.71 -11.63
C ASP A 124 7.67 -4.88 -12.40
N ILE A 125 6.76 -4.59 -13.35
CA ILE A 125 6.12 -5.60 -14.21
C ILE A 125 7.12 -6.22 -15.20
N LEU A 126 8.05 -5.42 -15.73
CA LEU A 126 9.05 -5.88 -16.69
C LEU A 126 10.29 -6.51 -16.01
N GLY A 127 10.30 -6.55 -14.67
CA GLY A 127 11.37 -7.09 -13.83
C GLY A 127 11.91 -6.02 -12.89
N ASP A 128 13.21 -5.76 -12.98
CA ASP A 128 13.91 -4.75 -12.18
C ASP A 128 14.57 -3.70 -13.08
N VAL A 129 14.95 -2.56 -12.48
CA VAL A 129 15.66 -1.49 -13.19
C VAL A 129 16.92 -1.98 -13.91
N GLU A 130 17.64 -2.95 -13.31
CA GLU A 130 18.84 -3.56 -13.88
C GLU A 130 18.52 -4.45 -15.07
N ALA A 131 17.48 -5.29 -14.96
CA ALA A 131 17.01 -6.15 -16.04
C ALA A 131 16.49 -5.33 -17.23
N VAL A 132 15.63 -4.33 -16.97
CA VAL A 132 15.08 -3.43 -18.00
C VAL A 132 16.18 -2.65 -18.71
N THR A 133 17.22 -2.24 -17.98
CA THR A 133 18.37 -1.52 -18.56
C THR A 133 19.27 -2.43 -19.39
N LYS A 134 19.57 -3.64 -18.90
CA LYS A 134 20.40 -4.63 -19.60
C LYS A 134 19.73 -5.11 -20.90
N GLU A 135 18.42 -5.33 -20.85
CA GLU A 135 17.63 -5.83 -21.96
C GLU A 135 17.08 -4.73 -22.88
N LYS A 136 17.44 -3.45 -22.63
CA LYS A 136 17.01 -2.27 -23.41
C LYS A 136 15.48 -2.15 -23.56
N LYS A 137 14.73 -2.56 -22.53
CA LYS A 137 13.25 -2.59 -22.52
C LYS A 137 12.59 -1.23 -22.19
N TRP A 138 13.35 -0.14 -22.06
CA TRP A 138 12.81 1.18 -21.76
C TRP A 138 11.82 1.72 -22.79
N GLY A 139 11.93 1.30 -24.07
CA GLY A 139 10.91 1.60 -25.08
C GLY A 139 9.58 0.89 -24.81
N GLN A 140 9.62 -0.32 -24.25
CA GLN A 140 8.42 -1.06 -23.82
C GLN A 140 7.78 -0.43 -22.58
N VAL A 141 8.58 0.06 -21.63
CA VAL A 141 8.11 0.87 -20.49
C VAL A 141 7.35 2.11 -20.98
N ALA A 142 7.91 2.81 -21.97
CA ALA A 142 7.25 3.98 -22.56
C ALA A 142 5.88 3.62 -23.16
N LYS A 143 5.83 2.51 -23.92
CA LYS A 143 4.59 2.01 -24.52
C LYS A 143 3.53 1.65 -23.46
N LEU A 144 3.93 0.98 -22.38
CA LEU A 144 3.05 0.62 -21.26
C LEU A 144 2.47 1.87 -20.58
N MET A 145 3.28 2.91 -20.43
CA MET A 145 2.85 4.20 -19.89
C MET A 145 2.03 5.06 -20.87
N GLY A 146 1.80 4.59 -22.10
CA GLY A 146 1.05 5.33 -23.12
C GLY A 146 1.87 6.41 -23.87
N TYR A 147 3.20 6.34 -23.80
CA TYR A 147 4.12 7.19 -24.56
C TYR A 147 4.68 6.46 -25.78
N ALA A 148 5.18 7.22 -26.76
CA ALA A 148 5.95 6.66 -27.87
C ALA A 148 7.25 6.00 -27.37
N MET A 149 7.67 4.91 -28.03
CA MET A 149 8.88 4.16 -27.64
C MET A 149 10.16 5.01 -27.65
N SER A 150 10.17 6.10 -28.42
CA SER A 150 11.25 7.10 -28.47
C SER A 150 11.54 7.76 -27.11
N HIS A 151 10.54 7.84 -26.21
CA HIS A 151 10.70 8.44 -24.89
C HIS A 151 11.38 7.51 -23.86
N GLY A 152 11.78 6.30 -24.23
CA GLY A 152 12.40 5.34 -23.31
C GLY A 152 13.63 5.89 -22.57
N ASN A 153 14.52 6.62 -23.27
CA ASN A 153 15.69 7.23 -22.64
C ASN A 153 15.33 8.36 -21.67
N ALA A 154 14.31 9.17 -21.98
CA ALA A 154 13.82 10.21 -21.08
C ALA A 154 13.25 9.60 -19.80
N LEU A 155 12.45 8.53 -19.92
CA LEU A 155 11.90 7.80 -18.78
C LEU A 155 12.99 7.14 -17.94
N LYS A 156 14.02 6.56 -18.57
CA LYS A 156 15.19 6.02 -17.87
C LYS A 156 15.89 7.09 -17.03
N ASN A 157 16.14 8.26 -17.60
CA ASN A 157 16.82 9.35 -16.89
C ASN A 157 15.98 9.84 -15.70
N VAL A 158 14.66 9.96 -15.88
CA VAL A 158 13.74 10.33 -14.79
C VAL A 158 13.71 9.25 -13.71
N TYR A 159 13.65 7.97 -14.08
CA TYR A 159 13.67 6.85 -13.14
C TYR A 159 14.94 6.85 -12.29
N MET A 160 16.11 6.91 -12.95
CA MET A 160 17.41 6.87 -12.28
C MET A 160 17.63 8.09 -11.38
N LYS A 161 17.14 9.26 -11.77
CA LYS A 161 17.26 10.49 -10.98
C LYS A 161 16.31 10.51 -9.78
N TRP A 162 15.03 10.20 -10.01
CA TRP A 162 13.98 10.51 -9.02
C TRP A 162 13.42 9.27 -8.32
N VAL A 163 13.41 8.10 -8.94
CA VAL A 163 12.74 6.90 -8.41
C VAL A 163 13.73 5.97 -7.72
N GLU A 164 14.84 5.66 -8.39
CA GLU A 164 15.85 4.70 -7.92
C GLU A 164 16.44 5.05 -6.54
N PRO A 165 16.83 6.31 -6.23
CA PRO A 165 17.35 6.65 -4.91
C PRO A 165 16.35 6.39 -3.77
N TYR A 166 15.07 6.70 -4.02
CA TYR A 166 13.99 6.47 -3.07
C TYR A 166 13.76 4.97 -2.84
N LEU A 167 13.68 4.16 -3.91
CA LEU A 167 13.45 2.71 -3.79
C LEU A 167 14.60 2.02 -3.06
N ARG A 168 15.84 2.39 -3.40
CA ARG A 168 17.05 1.84 -2.76
C ARG A 168 17.04 2.04 -1.24
N ILE A 169 16.69 3.24 -0.77
CA ILE A 169 16.64 3.55 0.66
C ILE A 169 15.41 2.92 1.32
N SER A 170 14.26 2.96 0.66
CA SER A 170 13.01 2.40 1.18
C SER A 170 13.08 0.87 1.37
N HIS A 171 13.75 0.15 0.45
CA HIS A 171 13.88 -1.31 0.49
C HIS A 171 15.00 -1.77 1.43
N LYS A 172 16.13 -1.04 1.48
CA LYS A 172 17.29 -1.47 2.27
C LYS A 172 17.19 -1.12 3.76
N ILE A 173 16.36 -0.16 4.15
CA ILE A 173 16.41 0.45 5.48
C ILE A 173 15.04 0.46 6.13
N LYS A 174 14.87 -0.45 7.08
CA LYS A 174 13.70 -0.51 7.96
C LYS A 174 13.99 0.31 9.22
N CYS A 175 12.99 1.07 9.67
CA CYS A 175 12.95 1.68 10.97
C CYS A 175 12.84 0.55 12.02
N PRO A 176 13.78 0.42 12.97
CA PRO A 176 13.75 -0.61 13.99
C PRO A 176 12.62 -0.44 15.00
N VAL A 177 12.11 0.78 15.20
CA VAL A 177 10.97 1.03 16.11
C VAL A 177 9.65 0.53 15.52
N THR A 178 9.46 0.70 14.20
CA THR A 178 8.17 0.37 13.55
C THR A 178 8.22 -0.89 12.68
N GLY A 179 9.41 -1.46 12.42
CA GLY A 179 9.64 -2.55 11.49
C GLY A 179 9.37 -2.21 10.00
N ARG A 180 8.87 -1.01 9.71
CA ARG A 180 8.51 -0.53 8.36
C ARG A 180 9.64 0.27 7.74
N SER A 181 9.53 0.61 6.45
CA SER A 181 10.52 1.47 5.75
C SER A 181 10.80 2.76 6.55
N ILE A 182 12.07 3.15 6.63
CA ILE A 182 12.50 4.39 7.32
C ILE A 182 11.77 5.62 6.79
N VAL A 183 11.48 5.64 5.49
CA VAL A 183 10.74 6.73 4.84
C VAL A 183 9.28 6.76 5.31
N HIS A 184 8.69 5.61 5.62
CA HIS A 184 7.35 5.57 6.21
C HIS A 184 7.32 6.19 7.61
N ALA A 185 8.27 5.83 8.47
CA ALA A 185 8.37 6.39 9.82
C ALA A 185 8.54 7.92 9.77
N PHE A 186 9.40 8.41 8.87
CA PHE A 186 9.58 9.84 8.65
C PHE A 186 8.33 10.54 8.08
N SER A 187 7.62 9.89 7.14
CA SER A 187 6.39 10.46 6.54
C SER A 187 5.25 10.65 7.55
N LYS A 188 5.20 9.82 8.59
CA LYS A 188 4.20 9.91 9.64
C LYS A 188 4.67 10.71 10.85
N ASN A 189 5.86 11.30 10.78
CA ASN A 189 6.54 11.94 11.91
C ASN A 189 6.64 11.01 13.14
N ILE A 190 6.68 9.69 12.93
CA ILE A 190 6.69 8.70 14.00
C ILE A 190 8.13 8.42 14.41
N ALA A 191 8.34 8.32 15.72
CA ALA A 191 9.52 7.74 16.33
C ALA A 191 10.86 8.48 16.13
N PHE A 192 10.96 9.69 15.58
CA PHE A 192 12.24 10.42 15.49
C PHE A 192 12.09 11.92 15.74
N SER A 193 12.98 12.51 16.54
CA SER A 193 13.12 13.97 16.69
C SER A 193 13.63 14.61 15.39
N ARG A 194 13.55 15.94 15.29
CA ARG A 194 14.06 16.68 14.12
C ARG A 194 15.55 16.41 13.89
N ASP A 195 16.34 16.39 14.96
CA ASP A 195 17.79 16.21 14.90
C ASP A 195 18.18 14.77 14.54
N GLU A 196 17.49 13.78 15.12
CA GLU A 196 17.70 12.37 14.76
C GLU A 196 17.39 12.13 13.28
N ARG A 197 16.36 12.80 12.72
CA ARG A 197 16.08 12.71 11.27
C ARG A 197 17.19 13.31 10.45
N ILE A 198 17.70 14.49 10.81
CA ILE A 198 18.80 15.15 10.09
C ILE A 198 20.05 14.25 10.11
N GLU A 199 20.37 13.68 11.27
CA GLU A 199 21.51 12.78 11.43
C GLU A 199 21.34 11.49 10.60
N ILE A 200 20.18 10.81 10.70
CA ILE A 200 19.87 9.65 9.86
C ILE A 200 19.99 10.01 8.39
N LEU A 201 19.38 11.11 7.93
CA LEU A 201 19.42 11.54 6.54
C LEU A 201 20.84 11.86 6.05
N THR A 202 21.69 12.38 6.92
CA THR A 202 23.10 12.65 6.63
C THR A 202 23.88 11.35 6.46
N MET A 203 23.66 10.37 7.34
CA MET A 203 24.23 9.03 7.20
C MET A 203 23.74 8.34 5.91
N LEU A 204 22.45 8.45 5.59
CA LEU A 204 21.87 7.90 4.37
C LEU A 204 22.47 8.51 3.11
N ARG A 205 22.71 9.83 3.09
CA ARG A 205 23.40 10.52 1.99
C ARG A 205 24.83 10.03 1.78
N GLN A 206 25.50 9.62 2.85
CA GLN A 206 26.85 9.06 2.82
C GLN A 206 26.87 7.54 2.55
N GLY A 207 25.71 6.92 2.29
CA GLY A 207 25.61 5.47 2.10
C GLY A 207 25.79 4.64 3.38
N LEU A 208 25.85 5.30 4.54
CA LEU A 208 26.04 4.68 5.84
C LEU A 208 24.70 4.21 6.41
N LYS A 209 24.69 3.02 7.03
CA LYS A 209 23.51 2.57 7.78
C LYS A 209 23.43 3.35 9.10
N PRO A 210 22.23 3.82 9.52
CA PRO A 210 22.05 4.57 10.77
C PRO A 210 22.18 3.74 12.06
N THR A 211 23.05 2.71 12.07
CA THR A 211 23.27 1.77 13.19
C THR A 211 23.70 2.45 14.48
N LYS A 212 24.50 3.51 14.42
CA LYS A 212 24.90 4.29 15.61
C LYS A 212 23.74 5.00 16.31
N ILE A 213 22.68 5.35 15.58
CA ILE A 213 21.47 6.00 16.12
C ILE A 213 20.55 4.92 16.70
N TRP A 214 20.50 3.74 16.06
CA TRP A 214 19.78 2.58 16.54
C TRP A 214 20.33 2.08 17.89
N ASN A 215 21.65 1.93 18.00
CA ASN A 215 22.29 1.44 19.22
C ASN A 215 22.12 2.42 20.40
N ARG A 216 22.25 3.74 20.17
CA ARG A 216 22.02 4.78 21.19
C ARG A 216 20.62 4.80 21.80
N ARG A 217 19.62 4.18 21.15
CA ARG A 217 18.27 4.06 21.70
C ARG A 217 18.04 2.77 22.47
N ASN A 218 18.78 1.70 22.14
CA ASN A 218 18.78 0.47 22.92
C ASN A 218 19.56 0.61 24.23
N ASP A 219 20.46 1.60 24.32
CA ASP A 219 21.23 1.94 25.52
C ASP A 219 20.58 3.02 26.41
N ARG A 220 19.34 3.46 26.11
CA ARG A 220 18.60 4.30 27.08
C ARG A 220 17.93 3.37 28.10
N PRO A 221 18.14 3.58 29.40
CA PRO A 221 17.50 2.80 30.45
C PRO A 221 15.96 2.94 30.41
#